data_AF-A0A7C3C8T8-F1
#
_entry.id   AF-A0A7C3C8T8-F1
#
_cell.length_a   1.000
_cell.length_b   1.000
_cell.length_c   1.000
_cell.angle_alpha   90.00
_cell.angle_beta   90.00
_cell.angle_gamma   90.00
#
_symmetry.space_group_name_H-M   'P 1'
#
loop_
_entity.id
_entity.type
_entity.pdbx_description
1 polymer ?
#
loop_
_entity_poly.entity_id
_entity_poly.type
_entity_poly.pdbx_seq_one_letter_code
_entity_poly.pdbx_strand_id
1 'polypeptide(L)'
;MQFSQDIMDKTKAWPFEQARSLVKRLMILEKRGTPHPATLGTGPVIFQTGYGPSGLPHIGTFGEVARTTMVRQAFNALTHNKYDTKLIAFSDDLDGMRKVPGNVPNGDMLAEHLGKPLSDVPDPFGTHDSFAAHNNARLREFLDGFGFDYTFMSSAQTYRSGRFDETLLIMLERFDQVLDIMLPTLGAERRASYSPFLPISPTTGRVLQVPTLERNVEAGTIVFEDEDGTKREIGVTGGQVKIQWKPDWALRWAALGVDYEMAGKDLIESTKVSSKICKVLGANPPDGFNYEMFNDEDGQKISKTKGNGIAVEDWLRYATPESLSLFMFQKPKTAKRLFFDVIPKATDEYFQHLSAYAGQDDAAKINNPVWYIHNGNPPAKTPPISFALLLNLVSAANASDKDILWGFIERYEPTANPKDNPGLDNLCDYAVRYYTDFVKPHKNYRAPNDKERAALEDLCARLDALPKDTHDAG
;
A
#
# COMPACT_ATOMS: atom_id res chain seq x y z
N MET A 1 6.97 22.82 11.37
CA MET A 1 6.04 23.33 12.40
C MET A 1 5.79 22.22 13.39
N GLN A 2 5.93 22.47 14.70
CA GLN A 2 5.74 21.45 15.73
C GLN A 2 4.53 21.83 16.56
N PHE A 3 3.48 21.01 16.52
CA PHE A 3 2.28 21.21 17.32
C PHE A 3 2.62 21.13 18.81
N SER A 4 1.89 21.84 19.66
CA SER A 4 2.06 21.73 21.11
C SER A 4 1.69 20.32 21.59
N GLN A 5 2.32 19.87 22.69
CA GLN A 5 2.04 18.56 23.28
C GLN A 5 0.55 18.38 23.61
N ASP A 6 -0.10 19.42 24.15
CA ASP A 6 -1.53 19.39 24.48
C ASP A 6 -2.42 19.09 23.26
N ILE A 7 -2.09 19.68 22.10
CA ILE A 7 -2.79 19.43 20.84
C ILE A 7 -2.55 17.99 20.35
N MET A 8 -1.29 17.54 20.39
CA MET A 8 -0.92 16.19 19.96
C MET A 8 -1.53 15.10 20.85
N ASP A 9 -1.72 15.36 22.14
CA ASP A 9 -2.34 14.41 23.07
C ASP A 9 -3.87 14.33 22.89
N LYS A 10 -4.52 15.44 22.53
CA LYS A 10 -5.99 15.53 22.42
C LYS A 10 -6.56 15.29 21.03
N THR A 11 -5.75 15.39 19.97
CA THR A 11 -6.24 15.25 18.59
C THR A 11 -6.88 13.88 18.33
N LYS A 12 -7.95 13.88 17.54
CA LYS A 12 -8.68 12.67 17.08
C LYS A 12 -8.22 12.20 15.70
N ALA A 13 -7.18 12.82 15.14
CA ALA A 13 -6.57 12.31 13.91
C ALA A 13 -6.06 10.88 14.15
N TRP A 14 -6.56 9.93 13.36
CA TRP A 14 -6.28 8.52 13.57
C TRP A 14 -4.77 8.17 13.57
N PRO A 15 -3.87 8.84 12.82
CA PRO A 15 -2.44 8.53 12.92
C PRO A 15 -1.87 8.85 14.30
N PHE A 16 -2.30 9.95 14.93
CA PHE A 16 -1.88 10.29 16.30
C PHE A 16 -2.49 9.35 17.35
N GLU A 17 -3.71 8.85 17.16
CA GLU A 17 -4.27 7.80 18.03
C GLU A 17 -3.39 6.53 18.04
N GLN A 18 -2.92 6.13 16.86
CA GLN A 18 -2.01 4.99 16.71
C GLN A 18 -0.63 5.30 17.32
N ALA A 19 -0.05 6.46 17.01
CA ALA A 19 1.24 6.89 17.53
C ALA A 19 1.25 6.96 19.07
N ARG A 20 0.20 7.49 19.71
CA ARG A 20 0.09 7.54 21.17
C ARG A 20 0.05 6.16 21.80
N SER A 21 -0.60 5.19 21.14
CA SER A 21 -0.64 3.81 21.61
C SER A 21 0.76 3.20 21.63
N LEU A 22 1.53 3.42 20.55
CA LEU A 22 2.91 2.98 20.45
C LEU A 22 3.84 3.69 21.46
N VAL A 23 3.72 5.00 21.65
CA VAL A 23 4.49 5.73 22.68
C VAL A 23 4.19 5.18 24.08
N LYS A 24 2.92 4.94 24.39
CA LYS A 24 2.50 4.36 25.68
C LYS A 24 3.12 2.96 25.88
N ARG A 25 3.17 2.14 24.83
CA ARG A 25 3.83 0.83 24.86
C ARG A 25 5.31 0.96 25.21
N LEU A 26 6.07 1.83 24.54
CA LEU A 26 7.50 2.04 24.82
C LEU A 26 7.72 2.48 26.28
N MET A 27 6.91 3.41 26.79
CA MET A 27 6.98 3.85 28.19
C MET A 27 6.68 2.71 29.19
N ILE A 28 5.77 1.79 28.86
CA ILE A 28 5.47 0.62 29.70
C ILE A 28 6.67 -0.34 29.74
N LEU A 29 7.35 -0.55 28.60
CA LEU A 29 8.54 -1.39 28.52
C LEU A 29 9.69 -0.83 29.37
N GLU A 30 9.94 0.48 29.30
CA GLU A 30 10.91 1.16 30.18
C GLU A 30 10.58 0.94 31.66
N LYS A 31 9.31 1.19 32.07
CA LYS A 31 8.87 1.05 33.46
C LYS A 31 8.95 -0.38 34.01
N ARG A 32 8.89 -1.39 33.14
CA ARG A 32 8.97 -2.81 33.50
C ARG A 32 10.40 -3.34 33.59
N GLY A 33 11.41 -2.50 33.32
CA GLY A 33 12.81 -2.93 33.33
C GLY A 33 13.22 -3.74 32.10
N THR A 34 12.42 -3.70 31.03
CA THR A 34 12.74 -4.31 29.73
C THR A 34 12.79 -3.21 28.66
N PRO A 35 13.76 -2.27 28.74
CA PRO A 35 13.80 -1.11 27.87
C PRO A 35 13.95 -1.52 26.39
N HIS A 36 13.25 -0.81 25.51
CA HIS A 36 13.32 -1.04 24.07
C HIS A 36 14.67 -0.55 23.52
N PRO A 37 15.29 -1.18 22.50
CA PRO A 37 16.53 -0.68 21.89
C PRO A 37 16.52 0.81 21.53
N ALA A 38 15.38 1.32 21.05
CA ALA A 38 15.18 2.75 20.76
C ALA A 38 15.30 3.66 21.99
N THR A 39 14.85 3.20 23.15
CA THR A 39 14.95 3.96 24.41
C THR A 39 16.37 3.97 24.96
N LEU A 40 17.20 3.01 24.53
CA LEU A 40 18.62 2.90 24.87
C LEU A 40 19.54 3.56 23.82
N GLY A 41 19.00 4.06 22.70
CA GLY A 41 19.79 4.59 21.58
C GLY A 41 20.60 3.52 20.83
N THR A 42 20.20 2.25 20.91
CA THR A 42 20.92 1.11 20.30
C THR A 42 20.21 0.52 19.08
N GLY A 43 19.02 1.03 18.74
CA GLY A 43 18.29 0.62 17.55
C GLY A 43 17.06 1.51 17.31
N PRO A 44 16.42 1.45 16.13
CA PRO A 44 15.23 2.25 15.84
C PRO A 44 13.95 1.59 16.34
N VAL A 45 12.86 2.34 16.39
CA VAL A 45 11.49 1.82 16.43
C VAL A 45 11.12 1.30 15.03
N ILE A 46 10.69 0.05 14.94
CA ILE A 46 10.49 -0.66 13.67
C ILE A 46 9.02 -0.65 13.25
N PHE A 47 8.75 0.03 12.15
CA PHE A 47 7.50 -0.07 11.40
C PHE A 47 7.68 -1.07 10.27
N GLN A 48 6.64 -1.82 9.93
CA GLN A 48 6.70 -2.80 8.85
C GLN A 48 5.44 -2.80 7.99
N THR A 49 5.62 -3.13 6.72
CA THR A 49 4.58 -3.56 5.78
C THR A 49 5.00 -4.87 5.09
N GLY A 50 4.03 -5.61 4.56
CA GLY A 50 4.23 -6.89 3.88
C GLY A 50 3.83 -6.86 2.41
N TYR A 51 4.60 -7.59 1.59
CA TYR A 51 4.31 -7.76 0.17
C TYR A 51 4.62 -9.19 -0.28
N GLY A 52 3.65 -9.83 -0.94
CA GLY A 52 3.83 -11.12 -1.59
C GLY A 52 4.23 -10.95 -3.06
N PRO A 53 5.48 -11.23 -3.47
CA PRO A 53 6.03 -10.92 -4.80
C PRO A 53 5.62 -11.94 -5.87
N SER A 54 4.41 -12.48 -5.77
CA SER A 54 3.79 -13.38 -6.76
C SER A 54 3.01 -12.62 -7.85
N GLY A 55 2.95 -11.30 -7.75
CA GLY A 55 2.37 -10.41 -8.74
C GLY A 55 2.69 -8.94 -8.41
N LEU A 56 2.43 -8.05 -9.36
CA LEU A 56 2.74 -6.62 -9.25
C LEU A 56 2.11 -5.93 -8.02
N PRO A 57 2.75 -4.88 -7.49
CA PRO A 57 2.15 -4.04 -6.45
C PRO A 57 0.80 -3.49 -6.93
N HIS A 58 -0.14 -3.34 -6.01
CA HIS A 58 -1.48 -2.83 -6.30
C HIS A 58 -1.89 -1.75 -5.30
N ILE A 59 -3.06 -1.14 -5.49
CA ILE A 59 -3.55 -0.05 -4.62
C ILE A 59 -3.61 -0.40 -3.13
N GLY A 60 -3.86 -1.66 -2.78
CA GLY A 60 -3.73 -2.15 -1.40
C GLY A 60 -2.31 -2.04 -0.83
N THR A 61 -1.28 -2.41 -1.60
CA THR A 61 0.14 -2.29 -1.22
C THR A 61 0.50 -0.83 -0.96
N PHE A 62 0.08 0.07 -1.85
CA PHE A 62 0.21 1.51 -1.64
C PHE A 62 -0.46 1.97 -0.35
N GLY A 63 -1.72 1.57 -0.14
CA GLY A 63 -2.49 1.96 1.03
C GLY A 63 -1.86 1.51 2.35
N GLU A 64 -1.23 0.34 2.39
CA GLU A 64 -0.53 -0.17 3.56
C GLU A 64 0.72 0.67 3.88
N VAL A 65 1.55 0.98 2.88
CA VAL A 65 2.76 1.81 3.04
C VAL A 65 2.41 3.26 3.37
N ALA A 66 1.44 3.85 2.66
CA ALA A 66 1.01 5.22 2.87
C ALA A 66 0.48 5.43 4.29
N ARG A 67 -0.42 4.56 4.77
CA ARG A 67 -0.99 4.69 6.12
C ARG A 67 0.05 4.48 7.21
N THR A 68 0.93 3.50 7.04
CA THR A 68 2.02 3.25 8.00
C THR A 68 2.97 4.45 8.07
N THR A 69 3.27 5.08 6.93
CA THR A 69 4.08 6.31 6.87
C THR A 69 3.40 7.46 7.62
N MET A 70 2.08 7.62 7.48
CA MET A 70 1.33 8.66 8.21
C MET A 70 1.39 8.46 9.73
N VAL A 71 1.32 7.20 10.21
CA VAL A 71 1.48 6.88 11.65
C VAL A 71 2.91 7.14 12.11
N ARG A 72 3.91 6.73 11.32
CA ARG A 72 5.33 7.01 11.61
C ARG A 72 5.59 8.51 11.71
N GLN A 73 5.00 9.32 10.83
CA GLN A 73 5.11 10.78 10.89
C GLN A 73 4.47 11.36 12.16
N ALA A 74 3.29 10.87 12.55
CA ALA A 74 2.64 11.29 13.80
C ALA A 74 3.47 10.88 15.03
N PHE A 75 4.08 9.68 15.01
CA PHE A 75 4.97 9.19 16.06
C PHE A 75 6.22 10.06 16.20
N ASN A 76 6.87 10.39 15.09
CA ASN A 76 8.03 11.29 15.07
C ASN A 76 7.69 12.67 15.64
N ALA A 77 6.53 13.23 15.26
CA ALA A 77 6.07 14.51 15.81
C ALA A 77 5.79 14.44 17.32
N LEU A 78 5.03 13.44 17.76
CA LEU A 78 4.64 13.23 19.16
C LEU A 78 5.86 13.00 20.08
N THR A 79 6.91 12.38 19.56
CA THR A 79 8.14 12.09 20.31
C THR A 79 9.21 13.15 20.11
N HIS A 80 8.92 14.24 19.40
CA HIS A 80 9.89 15.28 19.05
C HIS A 80 11.17 14.73 18.38
N ASN A 81 11.02 13.69 17.54
CA ASN A 81 12.13 12.95 16.93
C ASN A 81 13.14 12.38 17.95
N LYS A 82 12.70 12.09 19.18
CA LYS A 82 13.55 11.49 20.22
C LYS A 82 14.06 10.10 19.82
N TYR A 83 13.27 9.34 19.06
CA TYR A 83 13.60 7.98 18.66
C TYR A 83 13.83 7.91 17.16
N ASP A 84 14.89 7.21 16.76
CA ASP A 84 15.06 6.81 15.36
C ASP A 84 13.93 5.87 14.96
N THR A 85 13.45 6.00 13.72
CA THR A 85 12.40 5.14 13.18
C THR A 85 12.81 4.55 11.85
N LYS A 86 12.41 3.30 11.59
CA LYS A 86 12.66 2.60 10.34
C LYS A 86 11.40 1.94 9.84
N LEU A 87 11.04 2.18 8.58
CA LEU A 87 9.97 1.46 7.90
C LEU A 87 10.57 0.35 7.04
N ILE A 88 10.20 -0.90 7.30
CA ILE A 88 10.61 -2.07 6.51
C ILE A 88 9.48 -2.42 5.54
N ALA A 89 9.77 -2.44 4.24
CA ALA A 89 8.89 -3.08 3.25
C ALA A 89 9.38 -4.51 3.04
N PHE A 90 8.72 -5.48 3.67
CA PHE A 90 9.15 -6.87 3.69
C PHE A 90 8.52 -7.65 2.53
N SER A 91 9.36 -8.31 1.75
CA SER A 91 8.97 -9.14 0.60
C SER A 91 9.02 -10.62 0.97
N ASP A 92 7.88 -11.31 0.92
CA ASP A 92 7.75 -12.75 1.18
C ASP A 92 8.20 -13.61 -0.05
N ASP A 93 9.39 -13.35 -0.60
CA ASP A 93 9.94 -13.99 -1.81
C ASP A 93 10.48 -15.41 -1.64
N LEU A 94 10.54 -15.92 -0.41
CA LEU A 94 10.84 -17.34 -0.15
C LEU A 94 9.59 -18.23 -0.26
N ASP A 95 8.40 -17.65 -0.37
CA ASP A 95 7.17 -18.43 -0.57
C ASP A 95 7.23 -19.25 -1.86
N GLY A 96 6.72 -20.50 -1.80
CA GLY A 96 6.64 -21.37 -2.95
C GLY A 96 5.64 -20.85 -4.00
N MET A 97 6.02 -20.89 -5.28
CA MET A 97 5.17 -20.48 -6.39
C MET A 97 3.96 -21.42 -6.53
N ARG A 98 2.77 -20.94 -6.15
CA ARG A 98 1.54 -21.77 -6.10
C ARG A 98 0.81 -21.93 -7.43
N LYS A 99 0.96 -20.95 -8.33
CA LYS A 99 0.26 -20.93 -9.62
C LYS A 99 1.02 -20.06 -10.61
N VAL A 100 0.84 -20.34 -11.90
CA VAL A 100 1.30 -19.48 -12.99
C VAL A 100 0.33 -18.31 -13.14
N PRO A 101 0.78 -17.04 -13.07
CA PRO A 101 -0.08 -15.90 -13.36
C PRO A 101 -0.50 -15.91 -14.85
N GLY A 102 -1.78 -15.71 -15.13
CA GLY A 102 -2.26 -15.68 -16.53
C GLY A 102 -1.86 -14.43 -17.32
N ASN A 103 -1.25 -13.43 -16.67
CA ASN A 103 -0.92 -12.14 -17.25
C ASN A 103 0.59 -11.92 -17.44
N VAL A 104 1.38 -12.99 -17.43
CA VAL A 104 2.85 -12.95 -17.64
C VAL A 104 3.24 -13.81 -18.85
N PRO A 105 4.29 -13.44 -19.60
CA PRO A 105 4.81 -14.27 -20.68
C PRO A 105 5.42 -15.58 -20.14
N ASN A 106 5.75 -16.50 -21.05
CA ASN A 106 6.48 -17.73 -20.74
C ASN A 106 5.81 -18.62 -19.66
N GLY A 107 4.49 -18.75 -19.72
CA GLY A 107 3.71 -19.51 -18.74
C GLY A 107 4.10 -20.99 -18.63
N ASP A 108 4.46 -21.64 -19.74
CA ASP A 108 4.90 -23.04 -19.74
C ASP A 108 6.20 -23.23 -18.97
N MET A 109 7.18 -22.34 -19.16
CA MET A 109 8.42 -22.33 -18.38
C MET A 109 8.12 -22.16 -16.88
N LEU A 110 7.25 -21.22 -16.52
CA LEU A 110 6.86 -21.03 -15.12
C LEU A 110 6.17 -22.25 -14.50
N ALA A 111 5.43 -23.03 -15.28
CA ALA A 111 4.76 -24.23 -14.80
C ALA A 111 5.75 -25.29 -14.29
N GLU A 112 6.95 -25.38 -14.88
CA GLU A 112 8.02 -26.31 -14.46
C GLU A 112 8.58 -25.97 -13.06
N HIS A 113 8.47 -24.70 -12.66
CA HIS A 113 8.98 -24.19 -11.39
C HIS A 113 7.92 -24.07 -10.28
N LEU A 114 6.71 -24.61 -10.47
CA LEU A 114 5.69 -24.65 -9.42
C LEU A 114 6.23 -25.32 -8.15
N GLY A 115 5.90 -24.72 -7.00
CA GLY A 115 6.36 -25.13 -5.68
C GLY A 115 7.74 -24.63 -5.29
N LYS A 116 8.60 -24.19 -6.22
CA LYS A 116 9.90 -23.59 -5.89
C LYS A 116 9.73 -22.20 -5.27
N PRO A 117 10.66 -21.73 -4.41
CA PRO A 117 10.65 -20.36 -3.91
C PRO A 117 10.58 -19.34 -5.05
N LEU A 118 9.79 -18.28 -4.91
CA LEU A 118 9.68 -17.23 -5.93
C LEU A 118 11.03 -16.57 -6.25
N SER A 119 11.94 -16.53 -5.28
CA SER A 119 13.33 -16.08 -5.45
C SER A 119 14.18 -16.95 -6.38
N ASP A 120 13.74 -18.18 -6.65
CA ASP A 120 14.47 -19.20 -7.42
C ASP A 120 13.75 -19.58 -8.73
N VAL A 121 12.57 -19.00 -8.96
CA VAL A 121 11.83 -19.12 -10.22
C VAL A 121 12.45 -18.14 -11.23
N PRO A 122 12.80 -18.56 -12.46
CA PRO A 122 13.34 -17.65 -13.48
C PRO A 122 12.39 -16.48 -13.79
N ASP A 123 12.96 -15.31 -14.10
CA ASP A 123 12.16 -14.15 -14.54
C ASP A 123 11.53 -14.43 -15.92
N PRO A 124 10.19 -14.47 -16.06
CA PRO A 124 9.54 -14.67 -17.35
C PRO A 124 9.81 -13.53 -18.34
N PHE A 125 10.28 -12.37 -17.88
CA PHE A 125 10.59 -11.21 -18.73
C PHE A 125 12.07 -11.16 -19.17
N GLY A 126 12.95 -11.98 -18.58
CA GLY A 126 14.39 -12.00 -18.89
C GLY A 126 15.15 -10.72 -18.48
N THR A 127 14.65 -9.99 -17.49
CA THR A 127 15.17 -8.68 -17.05
C THR A 127 15.87 -8.71 -15.70
N HIS A 128 15.56 -9.70 -14.86
CA HIS A 128 16.07 -9.84 -13.50
C HIS A 128 16.45 -11.30 -13.21
N ASP A 129 17.15 -11.54 -12.10
CA ASP A 129 17.65 -12.86 -11.73
C ASP A 129 16.53 -13.89 -11.45
N SER A 130 15.36 -13.43 -11.01
CA SER A 130 14.21 -14.28 -10.69
C SER A 130 12.87 -13.54 -10.82
N PHE A 131 11.78 -14.30 -10.83
CA PHE A 131 10.42 -13.76 -10.87
C PHE A 131 10.13 -12.86 -9.67
N ALA A 132 10.58 -13.25 -8.47
CA ALA A 132 10.52 -12.36 -7.30
C ALA A 132 11.38 -11.11 -7.48
N ALA A 133 12.61 -11.24 -8.02
CA ALA A 133 13.49 -10.10 -8.22
C ALA A 133 12.86 -9.05 -9.16
N HIS A 134 12.21 -9.48 -10.24
CA HIS A 134 11.44 -8.60 -11.12
C HIS A 134 10.33 -7.86 -10.35
N ASN A 135 9.47 -8.60 -9.66
CA ASN A 135 8.34 -8.02 -8.92
C ASN A 135 8.79 -7.09 -7.78
N ASN A 136 9.90 -7.43 -7.11
CA ASN A 136 10.52 -6.61 -6.08
C ASN A 136 11.13 -5.34 -6.63
N ALA A 137 11.74 -5.37 -7.82
CA ALA A 137 12.19 -4.16 -8.50
C ALA A 137 11.00 -3.25 -8.83
N ARG A 138 9.89 -3.81 -9.34
CA ARG A 138 8.65 -3.06 -9.57
C ARG A 138 8.08 -2.45 -8.29
N LEU A 139 8.08 -3.20 -7.18
CA LEU A 139 7.68 -2.65 -5.88
C LEU A 139 8.56 -1.46 -5.50
N ARG A 140 9.89 -1.58 -5.61
CA ARG A 140 10.80 -0.50 -5.23
C ARG A 140 10.62 0.73 -6.10
N GLU A 141 10.62 0.57 -7.43
CA GLU A 141 10.30 1.66 -8.38
C GLU A 141 8.98 2.34 -8.04
N PHE A 142 7.96 1.53 -7.74
CA PHE A 142 6.65 2.02 -7.33
C PHE A 142 6.74 2.87 -6.06
N LEU A 143 7.35 2.36 -4.98
CA LEU A 143 7.45 3.08 -3.70
C LEU A 143 8.34 4.32 -3.80
N ASP A 144 9.44 4.23 -4.54
CA ASP A 144 10.39 5.32 -4.79
C ASP A 144 9.70 6.45 -5.58
N GLY A 145 8.84 6.10 -6.54
CA GLY A 145 8.05 7.07 -7.32
C GLY A 145 7.09 7.90 -6.48
N PHE A 146 6.64 7.41 -5.33
CA PHE A 146 5.85 8.16 -4.34
C PHE A 146 6.71 8.85 -3.26
N GLY A 147 8.04 8.68 -3.30
CA GLY A 147 8.95 9.29 -2.33
C GLY A 147 8.86 8.71 -0.92
N PHE A 148 8.45 7.44 -0.78
CA PHE A 148 8.43 6.79 0.53
C PHE A 148 9.86 6.58 1.07
N ASP A 149 10.07 6.86 2.36
CA ASP A 149 11.29 6.49 3.07
C ASP A 149 11.11 5.11 3.72
N TYR A 150 11.72 4.09 3.12
CA TYR A 150 11.61 2.70 3.55
C TYR A 150 12.93 1.94 3.32
N THR A 151 13.04 0.78 3.96
CA THR A 151 14.08 -0.21 3.70
C THR A 151 13.43 -1.48 3.18
N PHE A 152 13.77 -1.85 1.95
CA PHE A 152 13.36 -3.13 1.38
C PHE A 152 14.06 -4.30 2.10
N MET A 153 13.34 -5.40 2.36
CA MET A 153 13.90 -6.61 2.94
C MET A 153 13.32 -7.87 2.28
N SER A 154 14.18 -8.74 1.78
CA SER A 154 13.83 -10.02 1.15
C SER A 154 13.77 -11.13 2.20
N SER A 155 12.68 -11.89 2.22
CA SER A 155 12.53 -13.11 3.04
C SER A 155 13.60 -14.15 2.67
N ALA A 156 13.80 -14.42 1.38
CA ALA A 156 14.82 -15.36 0.93
C ALA A 156 16.22 -14.97 1.44
N GLN A 157 16.56 -13.69 1.39
CA GLN A 157 17.83 -13.19 1.92
C GLN A 157 17.92 -13.33 3.45
N THR A 158 16.87 -12.98 4.20
CA THR A 158 16.90 -13.06 5.68
C THR A 158 17.04 -14.49 6.17
N TYR A 159 16.39 -15.44 5.51
CA TYR A 159 16.55 -16.86 5.78
C TYR A 159 17.95 -17.38 5.40
N ARG A 160 18.43 -17.10 4.18
CA ARG A 160 19.71 -17.62 3.67
C ARG A 160 20.94 -17.04 4.35
N SER A 161 20.87 -15.77 4.77
CA SER A 161 21.97 -15.12 5.50
C SER A 161 22.08 -15.53 6.96
N GLY A 162 21.12 -16.32 7.46
CA GLY A 162 21.04 -16.73 8.85
C GLY A 162 20.48 -15.68 9.80
N ARG A 163 19.97 -14.55 9.29
CA ARG A 163 19.37 -13.49 10.12
C ARG A 163 18.18 -13.98 10.95
N PHE A 164 17.48 -15.02 10.51
CA PHE A 164 16.37 -15.64 11.23
C PHE A 164 16.78 -16.89 12.03
N ASP A 165 18.03 -17.35 11.96
CA ASP A 165 18.44 -18.66 12.50
C ASP A 165 18.18 -18.78 14.01
N GLU A 166 18.50 -17.75 14.80
CA GLU A 166 18.24 -17.76 16.23
C GLU A 166 16.74 -17.95 16.54
N THR A 167 15.88 -17.21 15.85
CA THR A 167 14.42 -17.32 16.06
C THR A 167 13.86 -18.62 15.50
N LEU A 168 14.45 -19.18 14.44
CA LEU A 168 14.10 -20.49 13.90
C LEU A 168 14.42 -21.61 14.89
N LEU A 169 15.58 -21.56 15.56
CA LEU A 169 15.95 -22.50 16.62
C LEU A 169 15.02 -22.39 17.82
N ILE A 170 14.66 -21.18 18.24
CA ILE A 170 13.64 -20.95 19.29
C ILE A 170 12.29 -21.54 18.88
N MET A 171 11.87 -21.35 17.62
CA MET A 171 10.62 -21.92 17.12
C MET A 171 10.67 -23.45 17.09
N LEU A 172 11.81 -24.05 16.77
CA LEU A 172 12.01 -25.51 16.81
C LEU A 172 11.90 -26.05 18.24
N GLU A 173 12.51 -25.38 19.22
CA GLU A 173 12.38 -25.71 20.64
C GLU A 173 10.91 -25.61 21.10
N ARG A 174 10.17 -24.61 20.60
CA ARG A 174 8.79 -24.33 21.00
C ARG A 174 7.75 -24.85 20.02
N PHE A 175 8.12 -25.82 19.18
CA PHE A 175 7.31 -26.31 18.08
C PHE A 175 5.93 -26.79 18.53
N ASP A 176 5.84 -27.53 19.65
CA ASP A 176 4.57 -28.04 20.17
C ASP A 176 3.62 -26.91 20.60
N GLN A 177 4.14 -25.84 21.21
CA GLN A 177 3.34 -24.67 21.57
C GLN A 177 2.82 -23.93 20.33
N VAL A 178 3.60 -23.91 19.24
CA VAL A 178 3.15 -23.36 17.95
C VAL A 178 2.05 -24.25 17.35
N LEU A 179 2.17 -25.57 17.44
CA LEU A 179 1.13 -26.50 17.01
C LEU A 179 -0.17 -26.31 17.79
N ASP A 180 -0.10 -26.17 19.12
CA ASP A 180 -1.28 -25.95 19.96
C ASP A 180 -2.08 -24.71 19.55
N ILE A 181 -1.40 -23.69 19.03
CA ILE A 181 -2.04 -22.49 18.48
C ILE A 181 -2.61 -22.72 17.08
N MET A 182 -1.87 -23.45 16.23
CA MET A 182 -2.19 -23.59 14.81
C MET A 182 -3.25 -24.64 14.52
N LEU A 183 -3.14 -25.84 15.10
CA LEU A 183 -4.01 -26.98 14.82
C LEU A 183 -5.52 -26.68 15.00
N PRO A 184 -5.98 -25.90 16.01
CA PRO A 184 -7.38 -25.52 16.14
C PRO A 184 -7.90 -24.65 14.99
N THR A 185 -7.01 -23.95 14.27
CA THR A 185 -7.37 -23.08 13.14
C THR A 185 -7.49 -23.82 11.81
N LEU A 186 -7.18 -25.11 11.80
CA LEU A 186 -7.11 -25.95 10.61
C LEU A 186 -8.24 -26.99 10.59
N GLY A 187 -8.71 -27.31 9.37
CA GLY A 187 -9.61 -28.45 9.13
C GLY A 187 -8.92 -29.80 9.36
N ALA A 188 -9.71 -30.86 9.53
CA ALA A 188 -9.24 -32.18 9.95
C ALA A 188 -8.11 -32.75 9.06
N GLU A 189 -8.25 -32.65 7.74
CA GLU A 189 -7.25 -33.15 6.79
C GLU A 189 -5.89 -32.46 6.95
N ARG A 190 -5.87 -31.12 6.94
CA ARG A 190 -4.63 -30.37 7.15
C ARG A 190 -4.04 -30.58 8.54
N ARG A 191 -4.88 -30.78 9.56
CA ARG A 191 -4.41 -30.98 10.93
C ARG A 191 -3.53 -32.22 11.06
N ALA A 192 -3.80 -33.28 10.29
CA ALA A 192 -3.04 -34.53 10.35
C ALA A 192 -1.62 -34.41 9.75
N SER A 193 -1.41 -33.50 8.80
CA SER A 193 -0.15 -33.33 8.08
C SER A 193 0.54 -31.99 8.34
N TYR A 194 0.01 -31.16 9.24
CA TYR A 194 0.52 -29.81 9.45
C TYR A 194 1.89 -29.79 10.11
N SER A 195 2.80 -29.03 9.52
CA SER A 195 4.03 -28.58 10.17
C SER A 195 4.17 -27.06 10.00
N PRO A 196 4.66 -26.33 11.02
CA PRO A 196 5.07 -24.94 10.85
C PRO A 196 6.33 -24.81 9.98
N PHE A 197 7.19 -25.84 9.92
CA PHE A 197 8.39 -25.86 9.09
C PHE A 197 8.09 -26.55 7.75
N LEU A 198 8.29 -25.80 6.65
CA LEU A 198 8.15 -26.30 5.28
C LEU A 198 9.56 -26.57 4.72
N PRO A 199 10.01 -27.83 4.67
CA PRO A 199 11.34 -28.14 4.15
C PRO A 199 11.43 -27.78 2.66
N ILE A 200 12.58 -27.25 2.24
CA ILE A 200 12.89 -27.10 0.82
C ILE A 200 13.56 -28.39 0.38
N SER A 201 12.91 -29.11 -0.55
CA SER A 201 13.40 -30.40 -1.04
C SER A 201 14.83 -30.24 -1.59
N PRO A 202 15.82 -30.99 -1.08
CA PRO A 202 17.15 -31.00 -1.68
C PRO A 202 17.16 -31.66 -3.07
N THR A 203 16.12 -32.45 -3.39
CA THR A 203 15.99 -33.15 -4.68
C THR A 203 15.41 -32.23 -5.75
N THR A 204 14.36 -31.48 -5.43
CA THR A 204 13.60 -30.70 -6.43
C THR A 204 13.68 -29.18 -6.24
N GLY A 205 14.14 -28.71 -5.08
CA GLY A 205 14.14 -27.30 -4.70
C GLY A 205 12.75 -26.75 -4.37
N ARG A 206 11.73 -27.60 -4.21
CA ARG A 206 10.35 -27.17 -3.90
C ARG A 206 10.14 -26.98 -2.41
N VAL A 207 9.33 -26.00 -2.02
CA VAL A 207 8.85 -25.80 -0.66
C VAL A 207 7.74 -26.81 -0.38
N LEU A 208 7.99 -27.77 0.51
CA LEU A 208 7.08 -28.89 0.76
C LEU A 208 6.14 -28.61 1.94
N GLN A 209 4.87 -28.96 1.77
CA GLN A 209 3.86 -28.97 2.84
C GLN A 209 3.66 -30.41 3.33
N VAL A 210 4.65 -30.92 4.06
CA VAL A 210 4.71 -32.29 4.59
C VAL A 210 4.81 -32.27 6.13
N PRO A 211 4.37 -33.32 6.83
CA PRO A 211 4.54 -33.41 8.27
C PRO A 211 6.03 -33.50 8.65
N THR A 212 6.38 -32.92 9.79
CA THR A 212 7.66 -33.20 10.45
C THR A 212 7.55 -34.51 11.20
N LEU A 213 8.37 -35.49 10.83
CA LEU A 213 8.37 -36.85 11.39
C LEU A 213 9.17 -36.91 12.70
N GLU A 214 10.34 -36.28 12.73
CA GLU A 214 11.24 -36.23 13.88
C GLU A 214 11.86 -34.83 13.99
N ARG A 215 12.27 -34.45 15.21
CA ARG A 215 12.92 -33.17 15.51
C ARG A 215 14.14 -33.44 16.40
N ASN A 216 15.27 -32.83 16.08
CA ASN A 216 16.41 -32.79 16.98
C ASN A 216 16.71 -31.32 17.32
N VAL A 217 16.27 -30.90 18.51
CA VAL A 217 16.42 -29.50 18.98
C VAL A 217 17.89 -29.15 19.20
N GLU A 218 18.70 -30.08 19.69
CA GLU A 218 20.13 -29.85 19.94
C GLU A 218 20.91 -29.69 18.63
N ALA A 219 20.62 -30.52 17.63
CA ALA A 219 21.25 -30.41 16.31
C ALA A 219 20.63 -29.31 15.41
N GLY A 220 19.44 -28.80 15.77
CA GLY A 220 18.72 -27.83 14.95
C GLY A 220 18.14 -28.42 13.67
N THR A 221 17.68 -29.68 13.70
CA THR A 221 17.24 -30.42 12.50
C THR A 221 15.81 -30.95 12.60
N ILE A 222 15.21 -31.22 11.44
CA ILE A 222 13.93 -31.92 11.28
C ILE A 222 14.06 -33.05 10.27
N VAL A 223 13.28 -34.11 10.47
CA VAL A 223 13.13 -35.23 9.51
C VAL A 223 11.79 -35.14 8.81
N PHE A 224 11.78 -35.30 7.49
CA PHE A 224 10.56 -35.34 6.66
C PHE A 224 10.71 -36.39 5.55
N GLU A 225 9.59 -36.75 4.91
CA GLU A 225 9.59 -37.57 3.70
C GLU A 225 9.59 -36.66 2.46
N ASP A 226 10.61 -36.78 1.62
CA ASP A 226 10.76 -36.00 0.39
C ASP A 226 9.89 -36.56 -0.76
N GLU A 227 9.80 -35.85 -1.88
CA GLU A 227 8.94 -36.22 -3.02
C GLU A 227 9.30 -37.57 -3.65
N ASP A 228 10.51 -38.08 -3.43
CA ASP A 228 10.97 -39.41 -3.86
C ASP A 228 10.69 -40.54 -2.85
N GLY A 229 10.04 -40.23 -1.72
CA GLY A 229 9.75 -41.16 -0.63
C GLY A 229 10.91 -41.38 0.34
N THR A 230 12.05 -40.74 0.13
CA THR A 230 13.21 -40.85 1.02
C THR A 230 12.99 -39.98 2.26
N LYS A 231 13.25 -40.54 3.45
CA LYS A 231 13.34 -39.74 4.68
C LYS A 231 14.64 -38.95 4.68
N ARG A 232 14.55 -37.63 4.87
CA ARG A 232 15.69 -36.72 4.91
C ARG A 232 15.71 -35.95 6.21
N GLU A 233 16.89 -35.82 6.80
CA GLU A 233 17.19 -34.92 7.90
C GLU A 233 17.85 -33.66 7.35
N ILE A 234 17.29 -32.50 7.65
CA ILE A 234 17.85 -31.19 7.25
C ILE A 234 17.89 -30.23 8.43
N GLY A 235 18.75 -29.22 8.35
CA GLY A 235 18.76 -28.11 9.30
C GLY A 235 17.55 -27.21 9.13
N VAL A 236 17.14 -26.56 10.21
CA VAL A 236 16.08 -25.53 10.17
C VAL A 236 16.59 -24.12 9.87
N THR A 237 17.91 -23.97 9.70
CA THR A 237 18.63 -22.70 9.54
C THR A 237 19.22 -22.57 8.12
N GLY A 238 19.78 -21.41 7.80
CA GLY A 238 20.51 -21.20 6.53
C GLY A 238 19.63 -21.28 5.28
N GLY A 239 18.32 -21.08 5.43
CA GLY A 239 17.36 -21.10 4.32
C GLY A 239 17.06 -22.49 3.74
N GLN A 240 17.23 -23.56 4.52
CA GLN A 240 16.83 -24.93 4.14
C GLN A 240 15.33 -25.20 4.36
N VAL A 241 14.65 -24.32 5.09
CA VAL A 241 13.22 -24.38 5.40
C VAL A 241 12.58 -23.02 5.16
N LYS A 242 11.28 -23.01 4.89
CA LYS A 242 10.41 -21.83 4.98
C LYS A 242 9.40 -22.07 6.10
N ILE A 243 9.17 -21.09 6.96
CA ILE A 243 8.06 -21.18 7.92
C ILE A 243 6.73 -20.90 7.21
N GLN A 244 5.68 -21.63 7.59
CA GLN A 244 4.33 -21.43 7.11
C GLN A 244 3.85 -20.01 7.45
N TRP A 245 3.13 -19.35 6.53
CA TRP A 245 2.88 -17.90 6.57
C TRP A 245 2.36 -17.29 7.89
N LYS A 246 1.51 -17.97 8.68
CA LYS A 246 1.04 -17.41 9.98
C LYS A 246 2.15 -17.46 11.05
N PRO A 247 2.77 -18.62 11.33
CA PRO A 247 3.96 -18.64 12.17
C PRO A 247 5.13 -17.81 11.62
N ASP A 248 5.30 -17.70 10.30
CA ASP A 248 6.36 -16.90 9.66
C ASP A 248 6.18 -15.40 9.90
N TRP A 249 4.93 -14.92 9.87
CA TRP A 249 4.62 -13.55 10.24
C TRP A 249 5.03 -13.26 11.70
N ALA A 250 4.79 -14.21 12.60
CA ALA A 250 5.23 -14.13 13.99
C ALA A 250 6.75 -14.22 14.16
N LEU A 251 7.41 -15.11 13.40
CA LEU A 251 8.87 -15.24 13.34
C LEU A 251 9.49 -13.90 12.93
N ARG A 252 8.97 -13.28 11.86
CA ARG A 252 9.40 -11.98 11.36
C ARG A 252 9.27 -10.88 12.43
N TRP A 253 8.15 -10.84 13.14
CA TRP A 253 7.97 -9.89 14.26
C TRP A 253 9.01 -10.07 15.35
N ALA A 254 9.24 -11.31 15.77
CA ALA A 254 10.18 -11.62 16.83
C ALA A 254 11.63 -11.32 16.41
N ALA A 255 12.04 -11.78 15.23
CA ALA A 255 13.41 -11.65 14.74
C ALA A 255 13.80 -10.22 14.38
N LEU A 256 12.86 -9.42 13.86
CA LEU A 256 13.12 -8.03 13.46
C LEU A 256 12.78 -7.01 14.55
N GLY A 257 12.14 -7.42 15.64
CA GLY A 257 11.68 -6.51 16.69
C GLY A 257 10.64 -5.51 16.18
N VAL A 258 9.65 -5.98 15.42
CA VAL A 258 8.63 -5.09 14.81
C VAL A 258 7.75 -4.49 15.91
N ASP A 259 7.67 -3.15 15.93
CA ASP A 259 6.90 -2.38 16.90
C ASP A 259 5.50 -2.03 16.40
N TYR A 260 5.35 -1.79 15.09
CA TYR A 260 4.10 -1.39 14.48
C TYR A 260 3.90 -2.01 13.09
N GLU A 261 2.76 -2.67 12.88
CA GLU A 261 2.34 -3.15 11.56
C GLU A 261 0.81 -3.12 11.43
N MET A 262 0.33 -2.61 10.29
CA MET A 262 -1.09 -2.58 9.97
C MET A 262 -1.47 -3.82 9.17
N ALA A 263 -2.76 -4.17 9.15
CA ALA A 263 -3.24 -5.27 8.31
C ALA A 263 -4.66 -5.00 7.81
N GLY A 264 -5.01 -5.52 6.64
CA GLY A 264 -6.39 -5.52 6.17
C GLY A 264 -7.34 -6.25 7.12
N LYS A 265 -8.62 -5.85 7.11
CA LYS A 265 -9.68 -6.47 7.93
C LYS A 265 -9.80 -7.99 7.71
N ASP A 266 -9.49 -8.46 6.51
CA ASP A 266 -9.48 -9.89 6.16
C ASP A 266 -8.38 -10.70 6.87
N LEU A 267 -7.39 -10.02 7.45
CA LEU A 267 -6.29 -10.66 8.18
C LEU A 267 -6.44 -10.60 9.71
N ILE A 268 -7.55 -10.10 10.26
CA ILE A 268 -7.75 -9.97 11.72
C ILE A 268 -7.49 -11.28 12.47
N GLU A 269 -8.12 -12.39 12.06
CA GLU A 269 -7.92 -13.67 12.74
C GLU A 269 -6.47 -14.18 12.60
N SER A 270 -5.83 -13.90 11.48
CA SER A 270 -4.42 -14.25 11.23
C SER A 270 -3.47 -13.43 12.12
N THR A 271 -3.73 -12.14 12.32
CA THR A 271 -2.95 -11.30 13.24
C THR A 271 -3.07 -11.79 14.69
N LYS A 272 -4.26 -12.24 15.12
CA LYS A 272 -4.47 -12.81 16.46
C LYS A 272 -3.66 -14.10 16.67
N VAL A 273 -3.69 -14.99 15.68
CA VAL A 273 -2.92 -16.25 15.71
C VAL A 273 -1.42 -15.95 15.76
N SER A 274 -0.92 -15.12 14.84
CA SER A 274 0.50 -14.74 14.78
C SER A 274 0.94 -14.01 16.04
N SER A 275 0.06 -13.22 16.67
CA SER A 275 0.37 -12.52 17.94
C SER A 275 0.57 -13.49 19.10
N LYS A 276 -0.19 -14.59 19.14
CA LYS A 276 0.02 -15.65 20.14
C LYS A 276 1.34 -16.36 19.90
N ILE A 277 1.65 -16.67 18.64
CA ILE A 277 2.92 -17.33 18.28
C ILE A 277 4.11 -16.43 18.62
N CYS A 278 4.05 -15.12 18.33
CA CYS A 278 5.12 -14.17 18.65
C CYS A 278 5.44 -14.15 20.16
N LYS A 279 4.40 -14.21 21.01
CA LYS A 279 4.56 -14.37 22.47
C LYS A 279 5.18 -15.71 22.84
N VAL A 280 4.74 -16.80 22.20
CA VAL A 280 5.37 -18.12 22.36
C VAL A 280 6.85 -18.06 21.98
N LEU A 281 7.25 -17.29 20.97
CA LEU A 281 8.65 -17.07 20.59
C LEU A 281 9.41 -16.14 21.55
N GLY A 282 8.76 -15.60 22.58
CA GLY A 282 9.39 -14.78 23.62
C GLY A 282 9.47 -13.29 23.27
N ALA A 283 8.79 -12.87 22.20
CA ALA A 283 8.74 -11.48 21.77
C ALA A 283 7.35 -10.87 22.03
N ASN A 284 7.28 -9.53 21.99
CA ASN A 284 6.02 -8.81 22.06
C ASN A 284 5.50 -8.54 20.64
N PRO A 285 4.27 -8.98 20.27
CA PRO A 285 3.73 -8.71 18.93
C PRO A 285 3.55 -7.20 18.73
N PRO A 286 3.66 -6.67 17.50
CA PRO A 286 3.56 -5.24 17.25
C PRO A 286 2.20 -4.66 17.65
N ASP A 287 2.16 -3.36 17.94
CA ASP A 287 0.91 -2.63 17.90
C ASP A 287 0.42 -2.57 16.44
N GLY A 288 -0.89 -2.49 16.24
CA GLY A 288 -1.42 -2.55 14.89
C GLY A 288 -2.79 -1.93 14.74
N PHE A 289 -3.16 -1.77 13.49
CA PHE A 289 -4.43 -1.21 13.07
C PHE A 289 -5.01 -2.04 11.94
N ASN A 290 -6.29 -2.41 12.07
CA ASN A 290 -7.02 -3.06 11.00
C ASN A 290 -7.79 -2.02 10.18
N TYR A 291 -7.41 -1.87 8.91
CA TYR A 291 -8.11 -1.00 7.97
C TYR A 291 -9.12 -1.79 7.14
N GLU A 292 -10.14 -1.09 6.66
CA GLU A 292 -11.16 -1.67 5.80
C GLU A 292 -10.70 -1.83 4.33
N MET A 293 -11.39 -2.72 3.63
CA MET A 293 -11.11 -3.06 2.23
C MET A 293 -11.83 -2.12 1.25
N PHE A 294 -11.40 -2.18 -0.01
CA PHE A 294 -12.04 -1.48 -1.12
C PHE A 294 -13.11 -2.35 -1.80
N ASN A 295 -14.20 -1.70 -2.17
CA ASN A 295 -15.28 -2.25 -2.98
C ASN A 295 -15.33 -1.54 -4.33
N ASP A 296 -15.92 -2.17 -5.33
CA ASP A 296 -16.21 -1.56 -6.63
C ASP A 296 -17.39 -0.56 -6.55
N GLU A 297 -17.83 -0.05 -7.70
CA GLU A 297 -18.95 0.90 -7.80
C GLU A 297 -20.27 0.34 -7.26
N ASP A 298 -20.50 -0.97 -7.46
CA ASP A 298 -21.67 -1.73 -7.00
C ASP A 298 -21.57 -2.17 -5.53
N GLY A 299 -20.45 -1.87 -4.87
CA GLY A 299 -20.21 -2.26 -3.48
C GLY A 299 -19.76 -3.71 -3.30
N GLN A 300 -19.38 -4.40 -4.37
CA GLN A 300 -18.81 -5.73 -4.31
C GLN A 300 -17.31 -5.70 -3.99
N LYS A 301 -16.80 -6.78 -3.43
CA LYS A 301 -15.36 -6.93 -3.17
C LYS A 301 -14.56 -6.85 -4.48
N ILE A 302 -13.55 -5.98 -4.52
CA ILE A 302 -12.60 -5.92 -5.63
C ILE A 302 -11.76 -7.19 -5.65
N SER A 303 -11.55 -7.75 -6.85
CA SER A 303 -10.63 -8.88 -7.04
C SER A 303 -9.94 -8.83 -8.39
N LYS A 304 -8.68 -9.26 -8.42
CA LYS A 304 -7.89 -9.33 -9.67
C LYS A 304 -8.57 -10.20 -10.74
N THR A 305 -9.27 -11.28 -10.35
CA THR A 305 -9.97 -12.17 -11.28
C THR A 305 -11.17 -11.52 -11.95
N LYS A 306 -11.90 -10.64 -11.24
CA LYS A 306 -13.06 -9.93 -11.79
C LYS A 306 -12.67 -8.70 -12.63
N GLY A 307 -11.44 -8.20 -12.49
CA GLY A 307 -11.00 -6.98 -13.17
C GLY A 307 -11.79 -5.72 -12.78
N ASN A 308 -12.51 -5.75 -11.65
CA ASN A 308 -13.45 -4.71 -11.22
C ASN A 308 -12.81 -3.64 -10.31
N GLY A 309 -11.49 -3.51 -10.33
CA GLY A 309 -10.76 -2.58 -9.46
C GLY A 309 -9.88 -1.64 -10.26
N ILE A 310 -9.57 -0.49 -9.65
CA ILE A 310 -8.66 0.51 -10.20
C ILE A 310 -7.22 0.20 -9.78
N ALA A 311 -6.31 0.11 -10.76
CA ALA A 311 -4.89 0.03 -10.50
C ALA A 311 -4.33 1.41 -10.08
N VAL A 312 -3.15 1.44 -9.47
CA VAL A 312 -2.56 2.74 -9.08
C VAL A 312 -2.21 3.56 -10.31
N GLU A 313 -1.71 2.90 -11.34
CA GLU A 313 -1.37 3.49 -12.64
C GLU A 313 -2.61 4.10 -13.30
N ASP A 314 -3.77 3.47 -13.17
CA ASP A 314 -5.03 4.02 -13.65
C ASP A 314 -5.38 5.31 -12.91
N TRP A 315 -5.22 5.36 -11.58
CA TRP A 315 -5.43 6.59 -10.82
C TRP A 315 -4.46 7.70 -11.27
N LEU A 316 -3.17 7.38 -11.37
CA LEU A 316 -2.12 8.33 -11.74
C LEU A 316 -2.22 8.81 -13.19
N ARG A 317 -2.93 8.09 -14.05
CA ARG A 317 -3.25 8.54 -15.42
C ARG A 317 -4.19 9.74 -15.43
N TYR A 318 -5.06 9.87 -14.43
CA TYR A 318 -6.15 10.86 -14.38
C TYR A 318 -6.09 11.82 -13.19
N ALA A 319 -5.15 11.66 -12.27
CA ALA A 319 -5.00 12.54 -11.11
C ALA A 319 -3.63 12.46 -10.46
N THR A 320 -3.40 13.34 -9.48
CA THR A 320 -2.13 13.45 -8.78
C THR A 320 -1.92 12.32 -7.75
N PRO A 321 -0.67 11.95 -7.44
CA PRO A 321 -0.33 11.03 -6.34
C PRO A 321 -0.91 11.44 -4.98
N GLU A 322 -1.02 12.75 -4.71
CA GLU A 322 -1.49 13.26 -3.43
C GLU A 322 -3.00 13.05 -3.24
N SER A 323 -3.78 13.06 -4.32
CA SER A 323 -5.22 12.74 -4.23
C SER A 323 -5.45 11.26 -3.88
N LEU A 324 -4.58 10.36 -4.37
CA LEU A 324 -4.57 8.96 -3.94
C LEU A 324 -4.17 8.82 -2.47
N SER A 325 -3.14 9.54 -2.02
CA SER A 325 -2.74 9.58 -0.60
C SER A 325 -3.85 10.09 0.31
N LEU A 326 -4.57 11.13 -0.10
CA LEU A 326 -5.76 11.62 0.61
C LEU A 326 -6.83 10.52 0.68
N PHE A 327 -7.07 9.82 -0.42
CA PHE A 327 -7.99 8.70 -0.47
C PHE A 327 -7.56 7.57 0.48
N MET A 328 -6.26 7.35 0.72
CA MET A 328 -5.80 6.38 1.73
C MET A 328 -5.98 6.87 3.18
N PHE A 329 -5.86 8.18 3.42
CA PHE A 329 -5.99 8.79 4.74
C PHE A 329 -7.42 8.80 5.27
N GLN A 330 -8.41 9.11 4.42
CA GLN A 330 -9.78 9.33 4.90
C GLN A 330 -10.36 8.03 5.51
N LYS A 331 -11.04 8.11 6.66
CA LYS A 331 -11.88 7.04 7.24
C LYS A 331 -11.35 5.60 7.03
N PRO A 332 -10.15 5.24 7.51
CA PRO A 332 -9.52 3.95 7.20
C PRO A 332 -10.24 2.74 7.82
N LYS A 333 -11.23 2.94 8.71
CA LYS A 333 -12.10 1.89 9.28
C LYS A 333 -13.40 1.67 8.50
N THR A 334 -13.60 2.37 7.38
CA THR A 334 -14.83 2.28 6.57
C THR A 334 -14.49 1.74 5.20
N ALA A 335 -15.26 0.74 4.72
CA ALA A 335 -15.13 0.24 3.36
C ALA A 335 -15.43 1.35 2.37
N LYS A 336 -14.56 1.50 1.37
CA LYS A 336 -14.68 2.57 0.38
C LYS A 336 -14.93 2.00 -1.00
N ARG A 337 -15.78 2.68 -1.75
CA ARG A 337 -15.93 2.44 -3.18
C ARG A 337 -14.77 3.08 -3.92
N LEU A 338 -14.08 2.29 -4.73
CA LEU A 338 -12.94 2.68 -5.53
C LEU A 338 -13.30 2.47 -7.01
N PHE A 339 -13.75 3.55 -7.65
CA PHE A 339 -14.23 3.60 -9.03
C PHE A 339 -13.89 4.99 -9.63
N PHE A 340 -13.96 5.14 -10.96
CA PHE A 340 -13.30 6.26 -11.65
C PHE A 340 -13.83 7.63 -11.24
N ASP A 341 -15.14 7.75 -10.96
CA ASP A 341 -15.73 9.04 -10.57
C ASP A 341 -15.26 9.55 -9.20
N VAL A 342 -14.61 8.73 -8.37
CA VAL A 342 -14.03 9.21 -7.11
C VAL A 342 -12.73 9.99 -7.34
N ILE A 343 -12.08 9.82 -8.49
CA ILE A 343 -10.77 10.40 -8.78
C ILE A 343 -10.85 11.93 -8.87
N PRO A 344 -11.78 12.53 -9.66
CA PRO A 344 -11.87 13.98 -9.72
C PRO A 344 -12.20 14.60 -8.36
N LYS A 345 -13.14 13.97 -7.64
CA LYS A 345 -13.56 14.42 -6.31
C LYS A 345 -12.40 14.41 -5.32
N ALA A 346 -11.63 13.32 -5.26
CA ALA A 346 -10.48 13.23 -4.37
C ALA A 346 -9.40 14.28 -4.71
N THR A 347 -9.25 14.61 -5.99
CA THR A 347 -8.31 15.65 -6.45
C THR A 347 -8.71 17.02 -5.96
N ASP A 348 -9.98 17.40 -6.12
CA ASP A 348 -10.49 18.67 -5.61
C ASP A 348 -10.46 18.73 -4.08
N GLU A 349 -10.86 17.66 -3.38
CA GLU A 349 -10.79 17.60 -1.90
C GLU A 349 -9.35 17.79 -1.40
N TYR A 350 -8.35 17.25 -2.10
CA TYR A 350 -6.94 17.45 -1.77
C TYR A 350 -6.54 18.93 -1.88
N PHE A 351 -6.86 19.60 -2.99
CA PHE A 351 -6.52 21.01 -3.14
C PHE A 351 -7.30 21.92 -2.19
N GLN A 352 -8.55 21.57 -1.85
CA GLN A 352 -9.31 22.27 -0.80
C GLN A 352 -8.62 22.17 0.56
N HIS A 353 -8.17 20.97 0.95
CA HIS A 353 -7.41 20.78 2.18
C HIS A 353 -6.08 21.55 2.16
N LEU A 354 -5.39 21.57 1.02
CA LEU A 354 -4.12 22.27 0.85
C LEU A 354 -4.29 23.80 0.94
N SER A 355 -5.28 24.35 0.25
CA SER A 355 -5.56 25.79 0.24
C SER A 355 -5.93 26.29 1.63
N ALA A 356 -6.75 25.54 2.36
CA ALA A 356 -7.15 25.91 3.72
C ALA A 356 -6.00 25.81 4.74
N TYR A 357 -4.97 25.02 4.48
CA TYR A 357 -3.95 24.65 5.47
C TYR A 357 -3.21 25.85 6.05
N ALA A 358 -2.78 26.81 5.24
CA ALA A 358 -1.98 27.95 5.71
C ALA A 358 -2.71 28.81 6.75
N GLY A 359 -4.02 29.04 6.53
CA GLY A 359 -4.87 29.87 7.38
C GLY A 359 -5.44 29.17 8.62
N GLN A 360 -5.18 27.87 8.79
CA GLN A 360 -5.64 27.09 9.95
C GLN A 360 -4.76 27.34 11.19
N ASP A 361 -5.38 27.29 12.37
CA ASP A 361 -4.66 27.16 13.64
C ASP A 361 -4.06 25.75 13.79
N ASP A 362 -3.22 25.56 14.81
CA ASP A 362 -2.52 24.28 15.02
C ASP A 362 -3.48 23.11 15.29
N ALA A 363 -4.62 23.37 15.95
CA ALA A 363 -5.63 22.35 16.24
C ALA A 363 -6.36 21.89 14.97
N ALA A 364 -6.55 22.77 14.00
CA ALA A 364 -7.08 22.42 12.68
C ALA A 364 -5.99 21.80 11.79
N LYS A 365 -4.77 22.33 11.78
CA LYS A 365 -3.64 21.83 10.97
C LYS A 365 -3.30 20.38 11.29
N ILE A 366 -3.28 19.99 12.57
CA ILE A 366 -3.03 18.59 12.96
C ILE A 366 -4.12 17.63 12.47
N ASN A 367 -5.35 18.11 12.21
CA ASN A 367 -6.44 17.30 11.66
C ASN A 367 -6.46 17.33 10.12
N ASN A 368 -5.65 18.18 9.49
CA ASN A 368 -5.61 18.32 8.05
C ASN A 368 -4.75 17.22 7.42
N PRO A 369 -5.30 16.40 6.49
CA PRO A 369 -4.57 15.30 5.84
C PRO A 369 -3.28 15.73 5.15
N VAL A 370 -3.21 16.95 4.62
CA VAL A 370 -2.04 17.39 3.83
C VAL A 370 -0.76 17.46 4.65
N TRP A 371 -0.86 17.67 5.97
CA TRP A 371 0.30 17.60 6.86
C TRP A 371 0.94 16.21 6.86
N TYR A 372 0.13 15.15 6.82
CA TYR A 372 0.62 13.77 6.80
C TYR A 372 1.12 13.36 5.41
N ILE A 373 0.40 13.78 4.36
CA ILE A 373 0.76 13.49 2.95
C ILE A 373 2.14 14.08 2.61
N HIS A 374 2.45 15.26 3.15
CA HIS A 374 3.68 16.00 2.85
C HIS A 374 4.73 15.95 3.96
N ASN A 375 4.67 14.95 4.84
CA ASN A 375 5.65 14.76 5.93
C ASN A 375 5.92 16.04 6.74
N GLY A 376 4.86 16.78 7.05
CA GLY A 376 4.88 18.00 7.84
C GLY A 376 5.23 19.28 7.07
N ASN A 377 5.48 19.20 5.76
CA ASN A 377 5.84 20.33 4.91
C ASN A 377 4.89 20.51 3.71
N PRO A 378 3.58 20.80 3.92
CA PRO A 378 2.66 21.00 2.81
C PRO A 378 3.09 22.13 1.88
N PRO A 379 2.92 21.97 0.55
CA PRO A 379 3.23 23.01 -0.41
C PRO A 379 2.33 24.24 -0.22
N ALA A 380 2.88 25.44 -0.46
CA ALA A 380 2.14 26.69 -0.25
C ALA A 380 1.23 27.06 -1.42
N LYS A 381 1.55 26.62 -2.64
CA LYS A 381 0.81 26.97 -3.85
C LYS A 381 -0.28 25.94 -4.14
N THR A 382 -1.46 26.43 -4.48
CA THR A 382 -2.56 25.65 -5.01
C THR A 382 -2.93 26.15 -6.40
N PRO A 383 -3.42 25.27 -7.30
CA PRO A 383 -4.02 25.71 -8.55
C PRO A 383 -5.15 26.73 -8.28
N PRO A 384 -5.26 27.81 -9.06
CA PRO A 384 -6.33 28.80 -8.92
C PRO A 384 -7.70 28.25 -9.38
N ILE A 385 -7.68 27.18 -10.18
CA ILE A 385 -8.85 26.58 -10.80
C ILE A 385 -9.02 25.14 -10.30
N SER A 386 -10.26 24.76 -9.97
CA SER A 386 -10.58 23.39 -9.54
C SER A 386 -10.54 22.40 -10.71
N PHE A 387 -10.27 21.14 -10.39
CA PHE A 387 -10.25 20.08 -11.38
C PHE A 387 -11.65 19.82 -11.96
N ALA A 388 -12.72 19.93 -11.15
CA ALA A 388 -14.09 19.88 -11.67
C ALA A 388 -14.38 20.99 -12.70
N LEU A 389 -13.85 22.20 -12.51
CA LEU A 389 -14.02 23.27 -13.50
C LEU A 389 -13.27 22.96 -14.79
N LEU A 390 -12.06 22.38 -14.71
CA LEU A 390 -11.33 21.91 -15.89
C LEU A 390 -12.08 20.81 -16.64
N LEU A 391 -12.66 19.83 -15.93
CA LEU A 391 -13.47 18.77 -16.57
C LEU A 391 -14.71 19.34 -17.28
N ASN A 392 -15.38 20.32 -16.66
CA ASN A 392 -16.50 21.03 -17.29
C ASN A 392 -16.04 21.78 -18.54
N LEU A 393 -14.88 22.46 -18.47
CA LEU A 393 -14.32 23.22 -19.57
C LEU A 393 -13.93 22.32 -20.75
N VAL A 394 -13.20 21.22 -20.51
CA VAL A 394 -12.87 20.25 -21.56
C VAL A 394 -14.14 19.71 -22.22
N SER A 395 -15.15 19.39 -21.41
CA SER A 395 -16.42 18.88 -21.92
C SER A 395 -17.17 19.93 -22.74
N ALA A 396 -17.24 21.19 -22.30
CA ALA A 396 -17.93 22.25 -23.04
C ALA A 396 -17.21 22.63 -24.33
N ALA A 397 -15.89 22.75 -24.29
CA ALA A 397 -15.06 23.16 -25.42
C ALA A 397 -14.78 22.01 -26.41
N ASN A 398 -15.10 20.76 -26.06
CA ASN A 398 -14.62 19.57 -26.76
C ASN A 398 -13.09 19.59 -26.96
N ALA A 399 -12.36 20.10 -25.97
CA ALA A 399 -10.91 20.28 -26.07
C ALA A 399 -10.21 18.93 -26.29
N SER A 400 -9.40 18.83 -27.34
CA SER A 400 -8.60 17.65 -27.69
C SER A 400 -7.24 17.60 -27.01
N ASP A 401 -6.78 18.75 -26.50
CA ASP A 401 -5.48 18.95 -25.90
C ASP A 401 -5.55 20.07 -24.85
N LYS A 402 -4.47 20.20 -24.07
CA LYS A 402 -4.38 21.19 -22.99
C LYS A 402 -4.14 22.62 -23.47
N ASP A 403 -3.63 22.82 -24.69
CA ASP A 403 -3.38 24.16 -25.22
C ASP A 403 -4.71 24.90 -25.44
N ILE A 404 -5.73 24.17 -25.90
CA ILE A 404 -7.11 24.69 -25.96
C ILE A 404 -7.59 25.11 -24.56
N LEU A 405 -7.36 24.29 -23.52
CA LEU A 405 -7.75 24.65 -22.16
C LEU A 405 -7.03 25.90 -21.66
N TRP A 406 -5.72 26.00 -21.90
CA TRP A 406 -4.94 27.16 -21.52
C TRP A 406 -5.46 28.44 -22.18
N GLY A 407 -5.93 28.39 -23.43
CA GLY A 407 -6.56 29.54 -24.09
C GLY A 407 -7.84 30.05 -23.39
N PHE A 408 -8.55 29.20 -22.65
CA PHE A 408 -9.68 29.61 -21.81
C PHE A 408 -9.22 30.03 -20.41
N ILE A 409 -8.27 29.30 -19.82
CA ILE A 409 -7.71 29.61 -18.50
C ILE A 409 -7.08 30.99 -18.49
N GLU A 410 -6.31 31.36 -19.51
CA GLU A 410 -5.67 32.68 -19.61
C GLU A 410 -6.68 33.84 -19.67
N ARG A 411 -7.90 33.58 -20.16
CA ARG A 411 -8.98 34.58 -20.14
C ARG A 411 -9.60 34.70 -18.75
N TYR A 412 -9.78 33.56 -18.07
CA TYR A 412 -10.40 33.50 -16.75
C TYR A 412 -9.43 33.94 -15.62
N GLU A 413 -8.15 33.60 -15.75
CA GLU A 413 -7.06 33.88 -14.81
C GLU A 413 -5.83 34.44 -15.57
N PRO A 414 -5.80 35.73 -15.92
CA PRO A 414 -4.77 36.32 -16.79
C PRO A 414 -3.33 36.24 -16.27
N THR A 415 -3.16 36.00 -14.97
CA THR A 415 -1.83 35.81 -14.35
C THR A 415 -1.34 34.36 -14.35
N ALA A 416 -2.21 33.40 -14.70
CA ALA A 416 -1.86 32.00 -14.75
C ALA A 416 -1.08 31.67 -16.02
N ASN A 417 -0.03 30.88 -15.89
CA ASN A 417 0.70 30.30 -17.02
C ASN A 417 1.24 28.90 -16.64
N PRO A 418 1.52 28.03 -17.63
CA PRO A 418 1.98 26.66 -17.38
C PRO A 418 3.29 26.59 -16.56
N LYS A 419 4.23 27.51 -16.83
CA LYS A 419 5.56 27.50 -16.21
C LYS A 419 5.50 27.81 -14.71
N ASP A 420 4.67 28.77 -14.32
CA ASP A 420 4.54 29.20 -12.93
C ASP A 420 3.49 28.38 -12.14
N ASN A 421 2.66 27.62 -12.85
CA ASN A 421 1.60 26.75 -12.31
C ASN A 421 1.70 25.30 -12.83
N PRO A 422 2.80 24.58 -12.59
CA PRO A 422 2.98 23.22 -13.10
C PRO A 422 1.90 22.24 -12.59
N GLY A 423 1.36 22.48 -11.38
CA GLY A 423 0.25 21.69 -10.87
C GLY A 423 -1.04 21.86 -11.69
N LEU A 424 -1.34 23.09 -12.13
CA LEU A 424 -2.48 23.37 -13.00
C LEU A 424 -2.27 22.78 -14.40
N ASP A 425 -1.04 22.87 -14.92
CA ASP A 425 -0.70 22.27 -16.23
C ASP A 425 -0.92 20.75 -16.24
N ASN A 426 -0.46 20.07 -15.19
CA ASN A 426 -0.72 18.63 -15.02
C ASN A 426 -2.21 18.32 -14.92
N LEU A 427 -3.00 19.14 -14.21
CA LEU A 427 -4.46 18.98 -14.14
C LEU A 427 -5.14 19.14 -15.49
N CYS A 428 -4.63 20.00 -16.37
CA CYS A 428 -5.14 20.12 -17.73
C CYS A 428 -4.92 18.83 -18.53
N ASP A 429 -3.72 18.24 -18.45
CA ASP A 429 -3.42 16.95 -19.07
C ASP A 429 -4.32 15.83 -18.54
N TYR A 430 -4.53 15.78 -17.22
CA TYR A 430 -5.43 14.82 -16.60
C TYR A 430 -6.88 15.00 -17.05
N ALA A 431 -7.36 16.25 -17.15
CA ALA A 431 -8.73 16.56 -17.55
C ALA A 431 -9.00 16.13 -19.01
N VAL A 432 -8.06 16.39 -19.92
CA VAL A 432 -8.15 15.97 -21.33
C VAL A 432 -8.19 14.44 -21.46
N ARG A 433 -7.34 13.73 -20.71
CA ARG A 433 -7.34 12.25 -20.71
C ARG A 433 -8.64 11.69 -20.15
N TYR A 434 -9.08 12.20 -18.99
CA TYR A 434 -10.34 11.76 -18.37
C TYR A 434 -11.53 11.99 -19.30
N TYR A 435 -11.61 13.17 -19.92
CA TYR A 435 -12.63 13.47 -20.91
C TYR A 435 -12.60 12.51 -22.09
N THR A 436 -11.41 12.28 -22.66
CA THR A 436 -11.24 11.44 -23.84
C THR A 436 -11.65 10.00 -23.58
N ASP A 437 -11.30 9.46 -22.42
CA ASP A 437 -11.49 8.05 -22.09
C ASP A 437 -12.90 7.77 -21.52
N PHE A 438 -13.49 8.70 -20.75
CA PHE A 438 -14.75 8.46 -20.03
C PHE A 438 -15.94 9.31 -20.47
N VAL A 439 -15.74 10.50 -21.02
CA VAL A 439 -16.86 11.42 -21.33
C VAL A 439 -17.18 11.42 -22.82
N LYS A 440 -16.15 11.63 -23.66
CA LYS A 440 -16.26 11.71 -25.11
C LYS A 440 -16.93 10.48 -25.76
N PRO A 441 -16.65 9.23 -25.36
CA PRO A 441 -17.26 8.05 -25.98
C PRO A 441 -18.77 7.96 -25.78
N HIS A 442 -19.30 8.61 -24.74
CA HIS A 442 -20.73 8.56 -24.40
C HIS A 442 -21.49 9.83 -24.81
N LYS A 443 -20.83 10.81 -25.44
CA LYS A 443 -21.47 12.03 -25.94
C LYS A 443 -22.26 11.75 -27.22
N ASN A 444 -23.58 11.61 -27.05
CA ASN A 444 -24.52 11.49 -28.16
C ASN A 444 -25.26 12.80 -28.39
N TYR A 445 -24.98 13.45 -29.52
CA TYR A 445 -25.69 14.64 -29.94
C TYR A 445 -26.90 14.24 -30.78
N ARG A 446 -28.06 14.84 -30.51
CA ARG A 446 -29.25 14.70 -31.36
C ARG A 446 -29.46 15.96 -32.17
N ALA A 447 -30.16 15.81 -33.30
CA ALA A 447 -30.67 16.98 -34.02
C ALA A 447 -31.69 17.74 -33.14
N PRO A 448 -31.71 19.09 -33.22
CA PRO A 448 -32.77 19.87 -32.59
C PRO A 448 -34.11 19.58 -33.25
N ASN A 449 -35.20 19.60 -32.48
CA ASN A 449 -36.56 19.63 -33.04
C ASN A 449 -36.88 21.02 -33.62
N ASP A 450 -38.02 21.17 -34.30
CA ASP A 450 -38.37 22.43 -34.98
C ASP A 450 -38.42 23.65 -34.04
N LYS A 451 -38.92 23.45 -32.81
CA LYS A 451 -38.97 24.51 -31.80
C LYS A 451 -37.58 24.91 -31.33
N GLU A 452 -36.72 23.93 -31.08
CA GLU A 452 -35.33 24.15 -30.66
C GLU A 452 -34.51 24.78 -31.77
N ARG A 453 -34.71 24.35 -33.03
CA ARG A 453 -34.06 24.94 -34.20
C ARG A 453 -34.40 26.41 -34.33
N ALA A 454 -35.69 26.75 -34.29
CA ALA A 454 -36.13 28.15 -34.35
C ALA A 454 -35.55 29.00 -33.20
N ALA A 455 -35.48 28.44 -31.99
CA ALA A 455 -34.88 29.12 -30.84
C ALA A 455 -33.36 29.31 -30.98
N LEU A 456 -32.64 28.32 -31.51
CA LEU A 456 -31.20 28.41 -31.78
C LEU A 456 -30.90 29.43 -32.89
N GLU A 457 -31.71 29.47 -33.95
CA GLU A 457 -31.60 30.45 -35.03
C GLU A 457 -31.86 31.88 -34.54
N ASP A 458 -32.88 32.09 -33.69
CA ASP A 458 -33.14 33.39 -33.04
C ASP A 458 -31.96 33.81 -32.14
N LEU A 459 -31.40 32.86 -31.36
CA LEU A 459 -30.24 33.13 -30.54
C LEU A 459 -29.01 33.53 -31.38
N CYS A 460 -28.72 32.80 -32.46
CA CYS A 460 -27.64 33.15 -33.39
C CYS A 460 -27.83 34.57 -33.95
N ALA A 461 -29.04 34.90 -34.43
CA ALA A 461 -29.33 36.22 -34.97
C ALA A 461 -29.12 37.34 -33.94
N ARG A 462 -29.49 37.11 -32.67
CA ARG A 462 -29.25 38.08 -31.59
C ARG A 462 -27.78 38.25 -31.27
N LEU A 463 -27.02 37.16 -31.24
CA LEU A 463 -25.57 37.19 -30.98
C LEU A 463 -24.83 37.91 -32.12
N ASP A 464 -25.20 37.67 -33.38
CA ASP A 464 -24.61 38.35 -34.54
C ASP A 464 -24.93 39.86 -34.58
N ALA A 465 -26.04 40.27 -33.98
CA ALA A 465 -26.44 41.67 -33.88
C ALA A 465 -25.73 42.44 -32.75
N LEU A 466 -24.98 41.76 -31.87
CA LEU A 466 -24.22 42.43 -30.82
C LEU A 466 -23.03 43.23 -31.41
N PRO A 467 -22.66 44.37 -30.80
CA PRO A 467 -21.42 45.08 -31.15
C PRO A 467 -20.20 44.16 -31.10
N LYS A 468 -19.22 44.37 -32.00
CA LYS A 468 -18.03 43.50 -32.11
C LYS A 468 -17.10 43.53 -30.88
N ASP A 469 -17.23 44.57 -30.07
CA ASP A 469 -16.56 44.78 -28.79
C ASP A 469 -17.37 44.25 -27.61
N THR A 470 -18.51 43.59 -27.87
CA THR A 470 -19.26 42.89 -26.83
C THR A 470 -18.50 41.65 -26.43
N HIS A 471 -18.07 41.62 -25.18
CA HIS A 471 -17.48 40.46 -24.53
C HIS A 471 -18.46 39.92 -23.48
N ASP A 472 -18.31 38.65 -23.12
CA ASP A 472 -19.02 38.10 -21.97
C ASP A 472 -18.65 38.87 -20.70
N ALA A 473 -19.51 38.81 -19.68
CA ALA A 473 -19.22 39.39 -18.38
C ALA A 473 -18.21 38.50 -17.64
N GLY A 474 -16.96 38.52 -18.09
CA GLY A 474 -15.79 37.88 -17.50
C GLY A 474 -14.72 38.91 -17.23
#